data_AF-A0A6N2C9K4-F1
#
_entry.id   AF-A0A6N2C9K4-F1
#
_cell.length_a   1.000
_cell.length_b   1.000
_cell.length_c   1.000
_cell.angle_alpha   90.00
_cell.angle_beta   90.00
_cell.angle_gamma   90.00
#
_symmetry.space_group_name_H-M   'P 1'
#
loop_
_entity.id
_entity.type
_entity.pdbx_description
1 polymer ?
#
loop_
_entity_poly.entity_id
_entity_poly.type
_entity_poly.pdbx_seq_one_letter_code
_entity_poly.pdbx_strand_id
1 'polypeptide(L)'
;MAWPLLTVSGCYCLGLSQLHVNVQLQPIRRREIVHPSIHQCILSVDRIRARLPLLNAQTNGDYDSEQLTEDLRVPQQWLQPSKALEESEWLQTALNKWLDDEYCPEETNIEISKIAANSFYRSLLENKSDIGEILLTMAGDLESISYQESFHGAFSSANAAVNLIIQRLEQY
;
A
#
# COMPACT_ATOMS: atom_id res chain seq x y z
N MET A 1 25.98 12.07 64.71
CA MET A 1 26.12 10.60 64.67
C MET A 1 27.08 10.27 63.53
N ALA A 2 28.13 9.50 63.86
CA ALA A 2 29.06 8.72 63.02
C ALA A 2 29.61 9.29 61.68
N TRP A 3 30.93 9.49 61.69
CA TRP A 3 31.89 9.46 60.57
C TRP A 3 32.21 7.99 60.18
N PRO A 4 33.19 7.62 59.30
CA PRO A 4 33.68 8.17 58.02
C PRO A 4 33.83 7.07 56.91
N LEU A 5 34.41 7.48 55.77
CA LEU A 5 35.03 6.68 54.70
C LEU A 5 35.79 5.43 55.18
N LEU A 6 35.59 4.30 54.48
CA LEU A 6 36.57 3.23 54.34
C LEU A 6 36.57 2.66 52.91
N THR A 7 37.65 2.94 52.20
CA THR A 7 38.15 2.19 51.06
C THR A 7 38.95 0.98 51.57
N VAL A 8 38.59 -0.24 51.15
CA VAL A 8 39.45 -1.44 51.10
C VAL A 8 38.93 -2.26 49.91
N SER A 9 39.62 -2.22 48.77
CA SER A 9 40.65 -3.18 48.34
C SER A 9 40.13 -4.60 48.16
N GLY A 10 39.94 -4.96 46.89
CA GLY A 10 39.69 -6.31 46.41
C GLY A 10 40.18 -6.44 44.97
N CYS A 11 41.51 -6.50 44.76
CA CYS A 11 42.07 -7.38 43.71
C CYS A 11 41.60 -8.80 44.06
N TYR A 12 41.14 -9.64 43.13
CA TYR A 12 41.88 -10.54 42.21
C TYR A 12 40.81 -11.08 41.21
N CYS A 13 41.01 -11.47 39.95
CA CYS A 13 42.15 -11.84 39.13
C CYS A 13 41.84 -11.49 37.67
N LEU A 14 42.87 -11.09 36.92
CA LEU A 14 42.86 -10.99 35.47
C LEU A 14 42.73 -12.39 34.84
N GLY A 15 41.89 -12.52 33.82
CA GLY A 15 41.92 -13.66 32.92
C GLY A 15 40.63 -13.77 32.12
N LEU A 16 40.72 -13.51 30.81
CA LEU A 16 39.94 -14.03 29.69
C LEU A 16 40.30 -13.14 28.49
N SER A 17 41.41 -13.43 27.83
CA SER A 17 41.43 -14.13 26.54
C SER A 17 40.60 -13.42 25.48
N GLN A 18 41.30 -12.85 24.51
CA GLN A 18 40.74 -12.29 23.28
C GLN A 18 39.74 -13.27 22.65
N LEU A 19 38.46 -12.89 22.63
CA LEU A 19 37.51 -13.50 21.69
C LEU A 19 37.69 -12.79 20.35
N HIS A 20 38.57 -13.36 19.53
CA HIS A 20 38.57 -13.15 18.10
C HIS A 20 37.20 -13.61 17.57
N VAL A 21 36.31 -12.68 17.23
CA VAL A 21 35.08 -13.01 16.53
C VAL A 21 35.46 -13.32 15.09
N ASN A 22 35.69 -14.61 14.82
CA ASN A 22 35.86 -15.10 13.46
C ASN A 22 34.46 -15.14 12.81
N VAL A 23 34.13 -14.12 12.03
CA VAL A 23 32.90 -14.09 11.22
C VAL A 23 33.12 -14.99 10.00
N GLN A 24 32.91 -16.29 10.18
CA GLN A 24 32.75 -17.21 9.07
C GLN A 24 31.33 -17.02 8.52
N LEU A 25 31.20 -16.27 7.42
CA LEU A 25 29.96 -16.20 6.64
C LEU A 25 29.65 -17.61 6.10
N GLN A 26 28.69 -18.29 6.73
CA GLN A 26 28.10 -19.52 6.21
C GLN A 26 26.99 -19.12 5.21
N PRO A 27 26.92 -19.73 4.02
CA PRO A 27 25.82 -19.46 3.09
C PRO A 27 24.50 -19.94 3.71
N ILE A 28 23.49 -19.06 3.70
CA ILE A 28 22.14 -19.35 4.18
C ILE A 28 21.57 -20.49 3.31
N ARG A 29 21.48 -21.69 3.89
CA ARG A 29 20.76 -22.80 3.29
C ARG A 29 19.27 -22.54 3.48
N ARG A 30 18.57 -22.17 2.41
CA ARG A 30 17.10 -22.00 2.38
C ARG A 30 16.45 -23.27 2.94
N ARG A 31 15.89 -23.20 4.15
CA ARG A 31 14.94 -24.18 4.64
C ARG A 31 13.60 -23.85 4.00
N GLU A 32 13.13 -24.71 3.12
CA GLU A 32 11.76 -24.66 2.62
C GLU A 32 10.83 -24.96 3.79
N ILE A 33 10.16 -23.93 4.28
CA ILE A 33 9.00 -24.09 5.16
C ILE A 33 7.85 -24.48 4.24
N VAL A 34 7.55 -25.78 4.19
CA VAL A 34 6.32 -26.30 3.58
C VAL A 34 5.18 -25.93 4.52
N HIS A 35 4.51 -24.81 4.25
CA HIS A 35 3.29 -24.44 4.94
C HIS A 35 2.12 -25.22 4.32
N PRO A 36 1.35 -26.02 5.09
CA PRO A 36 0.19 -26.71 4.55
C PRO A 36 -0.96 -25.70 4.40
N SER A 37 -1.62 -25.76 3.23
CA SER A 37 -2.93 -25.15 2.94
C SER A 37 -2.93 -23.67 2.50
N ILE A 38 -2.29 -23.37 1.37
CA ILE A 38 -2.72 -22.27 0.49
C ILE A 38 -3.76 -22.83 -0.47
N HIS A 39 -4.96 -23.09 0.05
CA HIS A 39 -6.15 -23.29 -0.78
C HIS A 39 -7.24 -22.46 -0.14
N GLN A 40 -7.55 -21.33 -0.79
CA GLN A 40 -8.88 -20.70 -0.93
C GLN A 40 -8.84 -19.15 -0.89
N CYS A 41 -7.94 -18.47 -1.61
CA CYS A 41 -8.07 -17.02 -1.87
C CYS A 41 -7.78 -16.66 -3.34
N ILE A 42 -8.36 -17.42 -4.28
CA ILE A 42 -8.45 -17.04 -5.69
C ILE A 42 -9.90 -17.24 -6.12
N LEU A 43 -10.83 -16.47 -5.56
CA LEU A 43 -12.21 -16.41 -6.03
C LEU A 43 -12.71 -14.97 -5.92
N SER A 44 -12.16 -14.09 -6.78
CA SER A 44 -12.80 -12.82 -7.19
C SER A 44 -12.17 -12.17 -8.42
N VAL A 45 -11.04 -12.68 -8.95
CA VAL A 45 -10.47 -12.17 -10.22
C VAL A 45 -11.27 -12.65 -11.46
N ASP A 46 -12.21 -13.58 -11.29
CA ASP A 46 -12.93 -14.23 -12.40
C ASP A 46 -13.97 -13.35 -13.11
N ARG A 47 -14.24 -12.12 -12.66
CA ARG A 47 -15.03 -11.16 -13.47
C ARG A 47 -14.22 -10.35 -14.47
N ILE A 48 -12.90 -10.30 -14.36
CA ILE A 48 -12.06 -9.42 -15.21
C ILE A 48 -11.32 -10.21 -16.30
N ARG A 49 -11.22 -11.54 -16.18
CA ARG A 49 -10.48 -12.40 -17.14
C ARG A 49 -11.10 -12.50 -18.55
N ALA A 50 -12.27 -11.93 -18.82
CA ALA A 50 -12.90 -12.06 -20.13
C ALA A 50 -12.37 -11.09 -21.21
N ARG A 51 -11.50 -10.12 -20.90
CA ARG A 51 -11.10 -9.09 -21.89
C ARG A 51 -9.62 -8.69 -21.93
N LEU A 52 -8.71 -9.54 -21.49
CA LEU A 52 -7.28 -9.32 -21.73
C LEU A 52 -6.80 -10.34 -22.76
N PRO A 53 -6.53 -9.94 -24.02
CA PRO A 53 -5.87 -10.83 -24.96
C PRO A 53 -4.50 -11.19 -24.39
N LEU A 54 -4.27 -12.48 -24.25
CA LEU A 54 -3.00 -13.10 -23.86
C LEU A 54 -1.88 -12.53 -24.75
N LEU A 55 -1.07 -11.60 -24.22
CA LEU A 55 0.05 -11.04 -24.98
C LEU A 55 1.14 -12.11 -25.10
N ASN A 56 1.25 -12.70 -26.29
CA ASN A 56 2.46 -13.38 -26.73
C ASN A 56 3.58 -12.34 -26.78
N ALA A 57 4.61 -12.51 -25.94
CA ALA A 57 5.83 -11.73 -26.06
C ALA A 57 6.65 -12.21 -27.26
N GLN A 58 6.30 -11.73 -28.45
CA GLN A 58 7.16 -11.76 -29.63
C GLN A 58 7.76 -10.37 -29.81
N THR A 59 9.04 -10.28 -29.50
CA THR A 59 9.89 -9.13 -29.82
C THR A 59 9.98 -9.00 -31.33
N ASN A 60 9.56 -7.86 -31.88
CA ASN A 60 10.14 -7.14 -33.03
C ASN A 60 9.10 -6.23 -33.69
N GLY A 61 9.43 -4.95 -33.84
CA GLY A 61 8.83 -4.08 -34.84
C GLY A 61 8.10 -2.86 -34.28
N ASP A 62 8.73 -1.70 -34.50
CA ASP A 62 8.10 -0.39 -34.71
C ASP A 62 7.13 0.10 -33.63
N TYR A 63 7.65 0.88 -32.67
CA TYR A 63 6.84 1.59 -31.68
C TYR A 63 6.19 2.82 -32.31
N ASP A 64 5.21 2.61 -33.19
CA ASP A 64 4.15 3.59 -33.38
C ASP A 64 3.08 3.32 -32.32
N SER A 65 3.44 3.56 -31.06
CA SER A 65 2.57 3.42 -29.90
C SER A 65 1.79 4.71 -29.67
N GLU A 66 1.03 5.17 -30.67
CA GLU A 66 -0.16 5.99 -30.45
C GLU A 66 -1.38 5.10 -30.18
N GLN A 67 -1.19 4.01 -29.40
CA GLN A 67 -2.32 3.37 -28.76
C GLN A 67 -2.78 4.35 -27.67
N LEU A 68 -3.62 5.31 -28.05
CA LEU A 68 -4.32 6.24 -27.18
C LEU A 68 -4.85 5.44 -25.98
N THR A 69 -4.17 5.52 -24.84
CA THR A 69 -4.84 5.26 -23.57
C THR A 69 -5.95 6.29 -23.53
N GLU A 70 -7.20 5.84 -23.60
CA GLU A 70 -8.34 6.72 -23.48
C GLU A 70 -8.21 7.45 -22.14
N ASP A 71 -8.02 8.78 -22.18
CA ASP A 71 -7.81 9.61 -21.00
C ASP A 71 -9.07 9.54 -20.12
N LEU A 72 -9.08 8.60 -19.18
CA LEU A 72 -10.18 8.45 -18.24
C LEU A 72 -10.09 9.60 -17.23
N ARG A 73 -11.11 10.46 -17.24
CA ARG A 73 -11.13 11.68 -16.43
C ARG A 73 -12.38 11.78 -15.58
N VAL A 74 -12.26 12.44 -14.43
CA VAL A 74 -13.42 12.83 -13.64
C VAL A 74 -14.18 14.01 -14.29
N PRO A 75 -15.51 14.10 -14.12
CA PRO A 75 -16.34 15.20 -14.60
C PRO A 75 -15.90 16.55 -14.03
N GLN A 76 -15.91 17.60 -14.85
CA GLN A 76 -15.54 18.95 -14.41
C GLN A 76 -16.38 19.46 -13.22
N GLN A 77 -17.63 18.99 -13.10
CA GLN A 77 -18.49 19.36 -11.98
C GLN A 77 -17.93 18.89 -10.62
N TRP A 78 -17.12 17.83 -10.59
CA TRP A 78 -16.45 17.35 -9.38
C TRP A 78 -15.30 18.24 -8.93
N LEU A 79 -14.76 19.10 -9.80
CA LEU A 79 -13.69 20.04 -9.45
C LEU A 79 -14.20 21.22 -8.61
N GLN A 80 -15.52 21.40 -8.50
CA GLN A 80 -16.11 22.41 -7.62
C GLN A 80 -15.90 22.00 -6.15
N PRO A 81 -15.42 22.89 -5.26
CA PRO A 81 -15.07 22.51 -3.88
C PRO A 81 -16.17 21.77 -3.12
N SER A 82 -17.44 22.17 -3.30
CA SER A 82 -18.58 21.50 -2.67
C SER A 82 -18.77 20.07 -3.18
N LYS A 83 -18.64 19.86 -4.49
CA LYS A 83 -18.80 18.54 -5.11
C LYS A 83 -17.58 17.66 -4.88
N ALA A 84 -16.37 18.23 -4.91
CA ALA A 84 -15.14 17.56 -4.53
C ALA A 84 -15.23 17.00 -3.12
N LEU A 85 -15.74 17.80 -2.17
CA LEU A 85 -15.94 17.37 -0.80
C LEU A 85 -16.94 16.19 -0.73
N GLU A 86 -18.10 16.33 -1.36
CA GLU A 86 -19.13 15.28 -1.40
C GLU A 86 -18.58 13.95 -1.94
N GLU A 87 -17.88 13.97 -3.10
CA GLU A 87 -17.35 12.74 -3.69
C GLU A 87 -16.19 12.16 -2.87
N SER A 88 -15.43 12.99 -2.14
CA SER A 88 -14.38 12.51 -1.23
C SER A 88 -14.94 11.84 0.03
N GLU A 89 -16.01 12.39 0.63
CA GLU A 89 -16.69 11.79 1.78
C GLU A 89 -17.36 10.47 1.40
N TRP A 90 -17.94 10.42 0.20
CA TRP A 90 -18.43 9.19 -0.39
C TRP A 90 -17.31 8.15 -0.54
N LEU A 91 -16.17 8.55 -1.13
CA LEU A 91 -15.04 7.64 -1.36
C LEU A 91 -14.49 7.08 -0.04
N GLN A 92 -14.41 7.90 1.02
CA GLN A 92 -13.98 7.44 2.33
C GLN A 92 -14.85 6.27 2.83
N THR A 93 -16.17 6.46 2.80
CA THR A 93 -17.12 5.46 3.31
C THR A 93 -17.13 4.21 2.43
N ALA A 94 -17.12 4.41 1.11
CA ALA A 94 -17.13 3.31 0.14
C ALA A 94 -15.86 2.47 0.22
N LEU A 95 -14.68 3.11 0.32
CA LEU A 95 -13.40 2.42 0.38
C LEU A 95 -13.22 1.68 1.70
N ASN A 96 -13.57 2.30 2.84
CA ASN A 96 -13.51 1.62 4.12
C ASN A 96 -14.36 0.35 4.11
N LYS A 97 -15.60 0.47 3.62
CA LYS A 97 -16.49 -0.68 3.47
C LYS A 97 -15.91 -1.75 2.54
N TRP A 98 -15.37 -1.36 1.39
CA TRP A 98 -14.79 -2.30 0.44
C TRP A 98 -13.59 -3.05 1.05
N LEU A 99 -12.74 -2.36 1.80
CA LEU A 99 -11.61 -2.97 2.50
C LEU A 99 -12.07 -3.95 3.58
N ASP A 100 -13.10 -3.60 4.35
CA ASP A 100 -13.66 -4.47 5.39
C ASP A 100 -14.44 -5.67 4.81
N ASP A 101 -14.95 -5.56 3.59
CA ASP A 101 -15.64 -6.65 2.89
C ASP A 101 -14.65 -7.60 2.18
N GLU A 102 -13.55 -7.07 1.61
CA GLU A 102 -12.51 -7.84 0.91
C GLU A 102 -11.48 -8.45 1.89
N TYR A 103 -11.16 -7.72 2.95
CA TYR A 103 -10.22 -8.11 3.99
C TYR A 103 -10.93 -8.23 5.34
N CYS A 104 -10.19 -8.49 6.41
CA CYS A 104 -10.76 -8.41 7.76
C CYS A 104 -10.88 -6.93 8.17
N PRO A 105 -11.91 -6.54 8.93
CA PRO A 105 -11.97 -5.21 9.52
C PRO A 105 -10.76 -4.91 10.41
N GLU A 106 -10.09 -3.79 10.14
CA GLU A 106 -8.85 -3.36 10.79
C GLU A 106 -8.84 -1.83 10.95
N GLU A 107 -8.12 -1.32 11.96
CA GLU A 107 -7.95 0.13 12.16
C GLU A 107 -7.23 0.78 10.98
N THR A 108 -6.27 0.06 10.37
CA THR A 108 -5.57 0.50 9.16
C THR A 108 -6.52 0.79 7.99
N ASN A 109 -7.64 0.07 7.86
CA ASN A 109 -8.63 0.33 6.80
C ASN A 109 -9.31 1.70 6.98
N ILE A 110 -9.50 2.14 8.23
CA ILE A 110 -10.04 3.47 8.55
C ILE A 110 -9.02 4.54 8.15
N GLU A 111 -7.75 4.33 8.47
CA GLU A 111 -6.68 5.26 8.11
C GLU A 111 -6.49 5.37 6.58
N ILE A 112 -6.45 4.24 5.87
CA ILE A 112 -6.37 4.18 4.40
C ILE A 112 -7.51 4.96 3.78
N SER A 113 -8.75 4.68 4.19
CA SER A 113 -9.93 5.35 3.61
C SER A 113 -9.90 6.86 3.81
N LYS A 114 -9.47 7.32 4.99
CA LYS A 114 -9.33 8.74 5.31
C LYS A 114 -8.26 9.42 4.45
N ILE A 115 -7.08 8.80 4.32
CA ILE A 115 -5.98 9.36 3.54
C ILE A 115 -6.32 9.36 2.05
N ALA A 116 -6.88 8.28 1.52
CA ALA A 116 -7.32 8.19 0.13
C ALA A 116 -8.37 9.26 -0.22
N ALA A 117 -9.37 9.45 0.64
CA ALA A 117 -10.39 10.49 0.46
C ALA A 117 -9.78 11.90 0.48
N ASN A 118 -8.87 12.18 1.41
CA ASN A 118 -8.18 13.47 1.47
C ASN A 118 -7.32 13.72 0.22
N SER A 119 -6.58 12.70 -0.22
CA SER A 119 -5.79 12.73 -1.45
C SER A 119 -6.65 13.04 -2.67
N PHE A 120 -7.80 12.38 -2.78
CA PHE A 120 -8.75 12.60 -3.86
C PHE A 120 -9.30 14.04 -3.83
N TYR A 121 -9.79 14.49 -2.67
CA TYR A 121 -10.27 15.86 -2.49
C TYR A 121 -9.24 16.90 -2.92
N ARG A 122 -8.00 16.76 -2.44
CA ARG A 122 -6.89 17.66 -2.79
C ARG A 122 -6.61 17.63 -4.29
N SER A 123 -6.60 16.45 -4.91
CA SER A 123 -6.38 16.32 -6.35
C SER A 123 -7.44 17.07 -7.15
N LEU A 124 -8.72 16.99 -6.75
CA LEU A 124 -9.80 17.72 -7.39
C LEU A 124 -9.66 19.24 -7.23
N LEU A 125 -9.27 19.72 -6.04
CA LEU A 125 -9.00 21.14 -5.81
C LEU A 125 -7.80 21.67 -6.61
N GLU A 126 -6.83 20.81 -6.89
CA GLU A 126 -5.68 21.08 -7.75
C GLU A 126 -6.03 20.99 -9.26
N ASN A 127 -7.30 20.78 -9.61
CA ASN A 127 -7.81 20.56 -10.98
C ASN A 127 -7.20 19.33 -11.68
N LYS A 128 -6.70 18.36 -10.92
CA LYS A 128 -6.28 17.07 -11.47
C LYS A 128 -7.54 16.29 -11.82
N SER A 129 -7.73 16.07 -13.12
CA SER A 129 -8.90 15.36 -13.65
C SER A 129 -8.57 13.97 -14.17
N ASP A 130 -7.31 13.71 -14.51
CA ASP A 130 -6.85 12.42 -15.00
C ASP A 130 -6.83 11.37 -13.88
N ILE A 131 -7.47 10.22 -14.13
CA ILE A 131 -7.57 9.15 -13.14
C ILE A 131 -6.20 8.52 -12.86
N GLY A 132 -5.31 8.43 -13.85
CA GLY A 132 -3.95 7.93 -13.65
C GLY A 132 -3.13 8.84 -12.74
N GLU A 133 -3.22 10.16 -12.93
CA GLU A 133 -2.57 11.15 -12.06
C GLU A 133 -3.13 11.11 -10.62
N ILE A 134 -4.45 10.97 -10.48
CA ILE A 134 -5.12 10.81 -9.18
C ILE A 134 -4.65 9.51 -8.50
N LEU A 135 -4.58 8.39 -9.23
CA LEU A 135 -4.08 7.11 -8.73
C LEU A 135 -2.66 7.24 -8.16
N LEU A 136 -1.76 7.84 -8.93
CA LEU A 136 -0.36 7.96 -8.54
C LEU A 136 -0.19 8.91 -7.34
N THR A 137 -0.93 10.02 -7.32
CA THR A 137 -0.96 10.94 -6.18
C THR A 137 -1.43 10.21 -4.92
N MET A 138 -2.51 9.44 -5.03
CA MET A 138 -3.08 8.69 -3.91
C MET A 138 -2.18 7.56 -3.43
N ALA A 139 -1.55 6.81 -4.35
CA ALA A 139 -0.59 5.77 -4.00
C ALA A 139 0.58 6.35 -3.18
N GLY A 140 1.12 7.51 -3.59
CA GLY A 140 2.17 8.21 -2.85
C GLY A 140 1.74 8.67 -1.46
N ASP A 141 0.52 9.21 -1.32
CA ASP A 141 0.00 9.59 0.00
C ASP A 141 -0.19 8.37 0.93
N LEU A 142 -0.63 7.24 0.36
CA LEU A 142 -0.88 6.00 1.11
C LEU A 142 0.40 5.26 1.54
N GLU A 143 1.57 5.60 0.99
CA GLU A 143 2.86 5.08 1.47
C GLU A 143 3.22 5.58 2.88
N SER A 144 2.55 6.63 3.38
CA SER A 144 2.75 7.15 4.73
C SER A 144 2.20 6.24 5.84
N ILE A 145 1.39 5.23 5.49
CA ILE A 145 0.74 4.31 6.42
C ILE A 145 1.63 3.11 6.72
N SER A 146 1.54 2.56 7.94
CA SER A 146 2.14 1.28 8.29
C SER A 146 1.22 0.11 7.94
N TYR A 147 1.68 -0.80 7.09
CA TYR A 147 0.94 -2.01 6.69
C TYR A 147 1.46 -3.30 7.35
N GLN A 148 2.24 -3.20 8.43
CA GLN A 148 2.94 -4.36 9.03
C GLN A 148 2.01 -5.53 9.41
N GLU A 149 0.79 -5.20 9.85
CA GLU A 149 -0.23 -6.18 10.27
C GLU A 149 -1.32 -6.37 9.22
N SER A 150 -1.20 -5.74 8.04
CA SER A 150 -2.23 -5.76 6.99
C SER A 150 -1.83 -6.64 5.81
N PHE A 151 -2.83 -7.24 5.14
CA PHE A 151 -2.63 -8.14 3.99
C PHE A 151 -2.54 -7.42 2.63
N HIS A 152 -2.63 -6.10 2.64
CA HIS A 152 -2.60 -5.22 1.47
C HIS A 152 -1.61 -4.08 1.67
N GLY A 153 -1.41 -3.27 0.63
CA GLY A 153 -0.43 -2.18 0.63
C GLY A 153 -0.95 -0.97 -0.14
N ALA A 154 -0.19 0.13 -0.08
CA ALA A 154 -0.57 1.43 -0.63
C ALA A 154 -1.11 1.38 -2.06
N PHE A 155 -0.41 0.70 -2.98
CA PHE A 155 -0.83 0.62 -4.38
C PHE A 155 -2.10 -0.22 -4.57
N SER A 156 -2.26 -1.33 -3.83
CA SER A 156 -3.48 -2.14 -3.87
C SER A 156 -4.69 -1.32 -3.39
N SER A 157 -4.53 -0.58 -2.30
CA SER A 157 -5.55 0.29 -1.74
C SER A 157 -5.90 1.46 -2.65
N ALA A 158 -4.90 2.09 -3.29
CA ALA A 158 -5.12 3.16 -4.26
C ALA A 158 -5.90 2.66 -5.49
N ASN A 159 -5.57 1.47 -6.00
CA ASN A 159 -6.30 0.87 -7.11
C ASN A 159 -7.75 0.55 -6.73
N ALA A 160 -7.99 0.03 -5.52
CA ALA A 160 -9.36 -0.19 -5.03
C ALA A 160 -10.16 1.12 -4.98
N ALA A 161 -9.55 2.19 -4.46
CA ALA A 161 -10.16 3.51 -4.43
C ALA A 161 -10.52 4.04 -5.83
N VAL A 162 -9.60 3.92 -6.78
CA VAL A 162 -9.83 4.36 -8.17
C VAL A 162 -10.89 3.50 -8.86
N ASN A 163 -10.90 2.19 -8.64
CA ASN A 163 -11.97 1.33 -9.16
C ASN A 163 -13.34 1.76 -8.64
N LEU A 164 -13.45 2.16 -7.37
CA LEU A 164 -14.69 2.72 -6.81
C LEU A 164 -15.04 4.05 -7.47
N ILE A 165 -14.08 4.96 -7.66
CA ILE A 165 -14.29 6.21 -8.39
C ILE A 165 -14.84 5.94 -9.79
N ILE A 166 -14.29 4.99 -10.53
CA ILE A 166 -14.75 4.63 -11.87
C ILE A 166 -16.18 4.10 -11.84
N GLN A 167 -16.50 3.20 -10.89
CA GLN A 167 -17.88 2.72 -10.71
C GLN A 167 -18.86 3.84 -10.36
N ARG A 168 -18.40 4.87 -9.64
CA ARG A 168 -19.19 6.06 -9.33
C ARG A 168 -19.44 6.91 -10.57
N LEU A 169 -18.49 6.98 -11.50
CA LEU A 169 -18.65 7.67 -12.79
C LEU A 169 -19.71 7.01 -13.67
N GLU A 170 -19.76 5.68 -13.68
CA GLU A 170 -20.74 4.90 -14.48
C GLU A 170 -22.21 5.09 -14.02
N GLN A 171 -22.43 5.71 -12.85
CA GLN A 171 -23.78 5.99 -12.33
C GLN A 171 -24.38 7.31 -12.86
N TYR A 172 -23.62 8.07 -13.64
CA TYR A 172 -24.04 9.30 -14.31
C TYR A 172 -24.33 9.06 -15.79
#